data_AF-A0A4W3HGY1-F1
#
_entry.id   AF-A0A4W3HGY1-F1
#
_cell.length_a   1.000
_cell.length_b   1.000
_cell.length_c   1.000
_cell.angle_alpha   90.00
_cell.angle_beta   90.00
_cell.angle_gamma   90.00
#
_symmetry.space_group_name_H-M   'P 1'
#
loop_
_entity.id
_entity.type
_entity.pdbx_description
1 polymer ?
#
loop_
_entity_poly.entity_id
_entity_poly.type
_entity_poly.pdbx_seq_one_letter_code
_entity_poly.pdbx_strand_id
1 'polypeptide(L)'
;MGGLDNLIANTAYLQARKSVDGDIKEMQKRRRSLSLPSRDQCIELRQKICVEYEDVCEQQPIGKKFFHKFTETVPEYRIATDFLNEVNNIELAENGARENLLQNVVINFMKADSKNYLSFLSEELASKCKSAEDKDFEDLLVMVKLEVRKFLMGTPFQDFQNSPFFDKYTQWKVFERQPINEKYFYEFRVLGKGGFGEVCAIQVKISGKMYACKKLDKKRLKKKNGEKMTLLEKEILEKTNSRFIVNLSYAFETKSHVCLVMTLMNGGDLKFHIYNIGDRGIEMSRVQFYTAQITCGLLHLHSINIVYRDMKPENVLLDENGNCRLSDLGLAVEIINGKKTNQRAGTNGYMAPEILKEENYTYSVDWFALGCSIYEMIAGRTPFKDFKEKVSKDEVKRRTLEDEETYLHGNFTDESKDICKLFLAKKIEDRLGCNDPRKHSFFKSINFQRLEAGLVDPPFVPNPATVYCKDLGDIADFSEVRGIDIDEKDKKFYKKFATGSVPIPWQEEMIESGLFEELNDPARRESKAGFSANGMCQYSKFTGRVCVCACDYLNSELPNLAVVSF
;
A
#
# COMPACT_ATOMS: atom_id res chain seq x y z
N MET A 1 -10.35 -15.06 32.64
CA MET A 1 -9.97 -13.65 32.41
C MET A 1 -9.83 -13.32 30.93
N GLY A 2 -9.13 -14.14 30.12
CA GLY A 2 -8.88 -13.81 28.69
C GLY A 2 -10.10 -13.55 27.78
N GLY A 3 -11.27 -14.13 28.05
CA GLY A 3 -12.48 -13.88 27.23
C GLY A 3 -13.05 -12.46 27.36
N LEU A 4 -12.98 -11.85 28.56
CA LEU A 4 -13.45 -10.49 28.79
C LEU A 4 -12.51 -9.46 28.16
N ASP A 5 -11.20 -9.66 28.29
CA ASP A 5 -10.18 -8.81 27.67
C ASP A 5 -10.29 -8.85 26.13
N ASN A 6 -10.56 -10.03 25.56
CA ASN A 6 -10.80 -10.21 24.14
C ASN A 6 -12.02 -9.43 23.66
N LEU A 7 -13.15 -9.53 24.38
CA LEU A 7 -14.39 -8.80 24.06
C LEU A 7 -14.19 -7.29 24.15
N ILE A 8 -13.58 -6.79 25.23
CA ILE A 8 -13.30 -5.37 25.44
C ILE A 8 -12.43 -4.82 24.29
N ALA A 9 -11.34 -5.52 23.97
CA ALA A 9 -10.44 -5.12 22.89
C ALA A 9 -11.12 -5.15 21.51
N ASN A 10 -11.99 -6.14 21.25
CA ASN A 10 -12.78 -6.23 20.03
C ASN A 10 -13.76 -5.07 19.90
N THR A 11 -14.53 -4.79 20.95
CA THR A 11 -15.53 -3.72 20.94
C THR A 11 -14.88 -2.36 20.70
N ALA A 12 -13.79 -2.06 21.42
CA ALA A 12 -13.07 -0.79 21.23
C ALA A 12 -12.51 -0.65 19.81
N TYR A 13 -11.93 -1.73 19.26
CA TYR A 13 -11.40 -1.75 17.91
C TYR A 13 -12.50 -1.60 16.84
N LEU A 14 -13.62 -2.31 16.97
CA LEU A 14 -14.75 -2.19 16.05
C LEU A 14 -15.41 -0.81 16.12
N GLN A 15 -15.46 -0.19 17.30
CA GLN A 15 -15.96 1.16 17.47
C GLN A 15 -15.04 2.18 16.76
N ALA A 16 -13.73 2.05 16.91
CA ALA A 16 -12.75 2.91 16.23
C ALA A 16 -12.80 2.75 14.69
N ARG A 17 -13.18 1.58 14.18
CA ARG A 17 -13.42 1.37 12.74
C ARG A 17 -14.69 2.07 12.24
N LYS A 18 -15.71 2.21 13.10
CA LYS A 18 -17.01 2.77 12.74
C LYS A 18 -17.11 4.29 12.92
N SER A 19 -16.15 4.93 13.58
CA SER A 19 -16.35 6.29 14.09
C SER A 19 -16.37 7.34 12.97
N VAL A 20 -17.58 7.63 12.48
CA VAL A 20 -17.83 8.72 11.52
C VAL A 20 -18.27 10.01 12.22
N ASP A 21 -18.96 10.00 13.37
CA ASP A 21 -19.54 11.26 13.92
C ASP A 21 -19.09 11.67 15.34
N GLY A 22 -18.93 10.72 16.28
CA GLY A 22 -18.56 11.03 17.68
C GLY A 22 -17.11 11.52 17.85
N ASP A 23 -16.17 10.90 17.12
CA ASP A 23 -14.74 11.24 17.14
C ASP A 23 -14.42 12.55 16.41
N ILE A 24 -15.26 12.99 15.47
CA ILE A 24 -15.00 14.21 14.68
C ILE A 24 -14.88 15.44 15.59
N LYS A 25 -15.76 15.60 16.60
CA LYS A 25 -15.71 16.76 17.49
C LYS A 25 -14.44 16.79 18.34
N GLU A 26 -14.01 15.64 18.85
CA GLU A 26 -12.80 15.55 19.65
C GLU A 26 -11.55 15.75 18.78
N MET A 27 -11.52 15.15 17.59
CA MET A 27 -10.49 15.35 16.58
C MET A 27 -10.41 16.83 16.16
N GLN A 28 -11.52 17.48 15.83
CA GLN A 28 -11.57 18.92 15.51
C GLN A 28 -11.04 19.76 16.67
N LYS A 29 -11.38 19.43 17.92
CA LYS A 29 -10.83 20.11 19.10
C LYS A 29 -9.31 20.01 19.17
N ARG A 30 -8.73 18.84 18.86
CA ARG A 30 -7.27 18.64 18.79
C ARG A 30 -6.64 19.41 17.62
N ARG A 31 -7.36 19.52 16.48
CA ARG A 31 -6.88 20.24 15.30
C ARG A 31 -6.85 21.76 15.49
N ARG A 32 -7.63 22.35 16.40
CA ARG A 32 -7.69 23.82 16.64
C ARG A 32 -6.34 24.48 16.96
N SER A 33 -5.38 23.74 17.50
CA SER A 33 -4.03 24.24 17.79
C SER A 33 -3.03 23.98 16.66
N LEU A 34 -3.41 23.21 15.64
CA LEU A 34 -2.56 22.95 14.48
C LEU A 34 -2.59 24.17 13.55
N SER A 35 -1.42 24.62 13.14
CA SER A 35 -1.23 25.59 12.06
C SER A 35 -0.08 25.13 11.17
N LEU A 36 -0.11 25.58 9.92
CA LEU A 36 1.01 25.35 9.02
C LEU A 36 2.19 26.24 9.43
N PRO A 37 3.44 25.76 9.27
CA PRO A 37 4.63 26.56 9.54
C PRO A 37 4.63 27.88 8.78
N SER A 38 5.19 28.94 9.36
CA SER A 38 5.32 30.24 8.69
C SER A 38 6.25 30.16 7.48
N ARG A 39 6.19 31.14 6.59
CA ARG A 39 7.09 31.24 5.43
C ARG A 39 8.56 31.21 5.85
N ASP A 40 8.91 31.92 6.93
CA ASP A 40 10.28 31.96 7.44
C ASP A 40 10.78 30.59 7.89
N GLN A 41 9.90 29.77 8.49
CA GLN A 41 10.22 28.39 8.88
C GLN A 41 10.40 27.45 7.68
N CYS A 42 9.99 27.87 6.48
CA CYS A 42 10.08 27.07 5.25
C CYS A 42 11.28 27.41 4.37
N ILE A 43 11.99 28.53 4.64
CA ILE A 43 13.07 29.04 3.77
C ILE A 43 14.15 27.97 3.53
N GLU A 44 14.63 27.33 4.61
CA GLU A 44 15.70 26.33 4.51
C GLU A 44 15.25 25.12 3.67
N LEU A 45 14.03 24.63 3.89
CA LEU A 45 13.53 23.48 3.16
C LEU A 45 13.29 23.82 1.68
N ARG A 46 12.77 25.02 1.39
CA ARG A 46 12.53 25.48 0.01
C ARG A 46 13.79 25.44 -0.85
N GLN A 47 14.95 25.71 -0.26
CA GLN A 47 16.23 25.68 -0.97
C GLN A 47 16.78 24.26 -1.20
N LYS A 48 16.33 23.28 -0.41
CA LYS A 48 16.88 21.91 -0.37
C LYS A 48 15.96 20.85 -0.98
N ILE A 49 14.69 21.17 -1.19
CA ILE A 49 13.72 20.20 -1.67
C ILE A 49 14.05 19.80 -3.12
N CYS A 50 13.91 18.51 -3.44
CA CYS A 50 13.99 18.03 -4.81
C CYS A 50 12.80 18.61 -5.60
N VAL A 51 13.07 19.13 -6.80
CA VAL A 51 12.09 19.87 -7.61
C VAL A 51 11.98 19.25 -8.99
N GLU A 52 11.68 17.96 -9.04
CA GLU A 52 11.31 17.29 -10.29
C GLU A 52 9.79 17.32 -10.46
N TYR A 53 9.33 17.54 -11.69
CA TYR A 53 7.91 17.65 -12.02
C TYR A 53 7.16 16.36 -11.66
N GLU A 54 7.72 15.21 -12.03
CA GLU A 54 7.21 13.87 -11.72
C GLU A 54 6.94 13.71 -10.21
N ASP A 55 7.93 14.05 -9.40
CA ASP A 55 7.90 13.83 -7.97
C ASP A 55 6.90 14.78 -7.27
N VAL A 56 6.84 16.04 -7.70
CA VAL A 56 6.01 17.07 -7.05
C VAL A 56 4.58 17.05 -7.58
N CYS A 57 4.41 17.06 -8.89
CA CYS A 57 3.12 17.32 -9.55
C CYS A 57 2.36 16.05 -9.92
N GLU A 58 3.01 14.88 -9.95
CA GLU A 58 2.35 13.63 -10.33
C GLU A 58 2.28 12.61 -9.20
N GLN A 59 3.40 12.37 -8.52
CA GLN A 59 3.50 11.34 -7.47
C GLN A 59 3.00 11.84 -6.12
N GLN A 60 3.35 13.06 -5.70
CA GLN A 60 2.99 13.59 -4.39
C GLN A 60 1.56 14.17 -4.39
N PRO A 61 0.61 13.58 -3.63
CA PRO A 61 -0.80 13.97 -3.69
C PRO A 61 -1.07 15.44 -3.38
N ILE A 62 -0.39 16.03 -2.38
CA ILE A 62 -0.56 17.44 -2.04
C ILE A 62 0.06 18.34 -3.11
N GLY A 63 1.24 17.97 -3.63
CA GLY A 63 1.90 18.71 -4.70
C GLY A 63 1.07 18.73 -5.98
N LYS A 64 0.58 17.57 -6.41
CA LYS A 64 -0.38 17.41 -7.52
C LYS A 64 -1.60 18.29 -7.34
N LYS A 65 -2.19 18.32 -6.14
CA LYS A 65 -3.39 19.12 -5.85
C LYS A 65 -3.14 20.61 -5.92
N PHE A 66 -1.99 21.09 -5.43
CA PHE A 66 -1.61 22.49 -5.56
C PHE A 66 -1.26 22.87 -7.01
N PHE A 67 -0.61 21.98 -7.75
CA PHE A 67 -0.33 22.19 -9.16
C PHE A 67 -1.64 22.31 -9.96
N HIS A 68 -2.60 21.42 -9.73
CA HIS A 68 -3.91 21.48 -10.38
C HIS A 68 -4.68 22.78 -10.06
N LYS A 69 -4.69 23.21 -8.79
CA LYS A 69 -5.27 24.50 -8.39
C LYS A 69 -4.55 25.69 -9.04
N PHE A 70 -3.24 25.57 -9.26
CA PHE A 70 -2.46 26.60 -9.94
C PHE A 70 -2.78 26.66 -11.44
N THR A 71 -2.83 25.53 -12.13
CA THR A 71 -3.13 25.47 -13.57
C THR A 71 -4.52 25.99 -13.89
N GLU A 72 -5.49 25.87 -12.98
CA GLU A 72 -6.82 26.49 -13.11
C GLU A 72 -6.78 28.02 -13.23
N THR A 73 -5.71 28.67 -12.76
CA THR A 73 -5.58 30.15 -12.80
C THR A 73 -5.08 30.68 -14.14
N VAL A 74 -4.56 29.81 -15.02
CA VAL A 74 -4.04 30.16 -16.35
C VAL A 74 -4.76 29.31 -17.41
N PRO A 75 -5.56 29.91 -18.32
CA PRO A 75 -6.38 29.15 -19.27
C PRO A 75 -5.63 28.10 -20.08
N GLU A 76 -4.44 28.42 -20.59
CA GLU A 76 -3.62 27.49 -21.38
C GLU A 76 -3.15 26.27 -20.55
N TYR A 77 -2.82 26.48 -19.27
CA TYR A 77 -2.37 25.41 -18.38
C TYR A 77 -3.54 24.52 -17.99
N ARG A 78 -4.72 25.13 -17.76
CA ARG A 78 -5.96 24.40 -17.50
C ARG A 78 -6.33 23.47 -18.65
N ILE A 79 -6.28 23.96 -19.90
CA ILE A 79 -6.59 23.14 -21.08
C ILE A 79 -5.65 21.92 -21.15
N ALA A 80 -4.35 22.12 -20.89
CA ALA A 80 -3.37 21.04 -20.85
C ALA A 80 -3.70 19.98 -19.78
N THR A 81 -4.08 20.40 -18.56
CA THR A 81 -4.47 19.47 -17.50
C THR A 81 -5.80 18.77 -17.77
N ASP A 82 -6.77 19.50 -18.32
CA ASP A 82 -8.10 18.95 -18.68
C ASP A 82 -7.94 17.87 -19.76
N PHE A 83 -7.07 18.08 -20.75
CA PHE A 83 -6.73 17.06 -21.74
C PHE A 83 -6.17 15.78 -21.09
N LEU A 84 -5.20 15.89 -20.17
CA LEU A 84 -4.63 14.71 -19.51
C LEU A 84 -5.67 13.95 -18.66
N ASN A 85 -6.62 14.67 -18.05
CA ASN A 85 -7.72 14.06 -17.31
C ASN A 85 -8.66 13.28 -18.23
N GLU A 86 -8.99 13.82 -19.41
CA GLU A 86 -9.81 13.10 -20.39
C GLU A 86 -9.09 11.90 -21.01
N VAL A 87 -7.78 11.99 -21.25
CA VAL A 87 -6.96 10.83 -21.66
C VAL A 87 -7.04 9.73 -20.61
N ASN A 88 -6.93 10.08 -19.32
CA ASN A 88 -7.06 9.11 -18.24
C ASN A 88 -8.48 8.50 -18.18
N ASN A 89 -9.53 9.29 -18.47
CA ASN A 89 -10.90 8.76 -18.57
C ASN A 89 -11.05 7.74 -19.72
N ILE A 90 -10.40 7.98 -20.87
CA ILE A 90 -10.37 7.04 -22.00
C ILE A 90 -9.68 5.72 -21.59
N GLU A 91 -8.53 5.81 -20.91
CA GLU A 91 -7.75 4.64 -20.47
C GLU A 91 -8.51 3.78 -19.44
N LEU A 92 -9.46 4.36 -18.71
CA LEU A 92 -10.28 3.69 -17.69
C LEU A 92 -11.68 3.31 -18.19
N ALA A 93 -12.04 3.72 -19.41
CA ALA A 93 -13.35 3.49 -20.00
C ALA A 93 -13.62 2.00 -20.24
N GLU A 94 -14.89 1.59 -20.12
CA GLU A 94 -15.32 0.28 -20.57
C GLU A 94 -15.36 0.24 -22.11
N ASN A 95 -15.21 -0.96 -22.69
CA ASN A 95 -14.99 -1.15 -24.13
C ASN A 95 -16.04 -0.45 -25.03
N GLY A 96 -17.27 -0.23 -24.55
CA GLY A 96 -18.33 0.44 -25.32
C GLY A 96 -18.30 1.97 -25.31
N ALA A 97 -17.59 2.61 -24.37
CA ALA A 97 -17.55 4.07 -24.23
C ALA A 97 -16.26 4.70 -24.81
N ARG A 98 -15.20 3.89 -24.96
CA ARG A 98 -13.86 4.36 -25.29
C ARG A 98 -13.79 5.10 -26.63
N GLU A 99 -14.41 4.56 -27.69
CA GLU A 99 -14.39 5.16 -29.03
C GLU A 99 -15.02 6.55 -29.05
N ASN A 100 -16.18 6.71 -28.40
CA ASN A 100 -16.85 8.00 -28.28
C ASN A 100 -16.01 9.02 -27.49
N LEU A 101 -15.38 8.59 -26.40
CA LEU A 101 -14.49 9.47 -25.62
C LEU A 101 -13.25 9.88 -26.42
N LEU A 102 -12.65 8.96 -27.18
CA LEU A 102 -11.52 9.24 -28.04
C LEU A 102 -11.87 10.29 -29.11
N GLN A 103 -12.99 10.11 -29.81
CA GLN A 103 -13.49 11.07 -30.79
C GLN A 103 -13.73 12.45 -30.16
N ASN A 104 -14.37 12.49 -28.99
CA ASN A 104 -14.64 13.73 -28.27
C ASN A 104 -13.34 14.46 -27.87
N VAL A 105 -12.33 13.74 -27.39
CA VAL A 105 -11.04 14.34 -27.03
C VAL A 105 -10.32 14.93 -28.23
N VAL A 106 -10.31 14.23 -29.37
CA VAL A 106 -9.71 14.75 -30.60
C VAL A 106 -10.42 16.02 -31.07
N ILE A 107 -11.75 16.01 -31.12
CA ILE A 107 -12.54 17.17 -31.55
C ILE A 107 -12.32 18.35 -30.59
N ASN A 108 -12.34 18.10 -29.29
CA ASN A 108 -12.29 19.15 -28.27
C ASN A 108 -10.89 19.75 -28.11
N PHE A 109 -9.81 18.98 -28.23
CA PHE A 109 -8.46 19.48 -27.92
C PHE A 109 -7.53 19.64 -29.12
N MET A 110 -7.79 18.93 -30.22
CA MET A 110 -6.84 18.82 -31.34
C MET A 110 -7.28 19.56 -32.61
N LYS A 111 -8.54 20.04 -32.67
CA LYS A 111 -9.05 20.83 -33.80
C LYS A 111 -8.92 22.33 -33.53
N ALA A 112 -8.37 23.05 -34.52
CA ALA A 112 -7.93 24.45 -34.38
C ALA A 112 -9.07 25.46 -34.12
N ASP A 113 -10.30 25.08 -34.46
CA ASP A 113 -11.54 25.84 -34.22
C ASP A 113 -12.13 25.59 -32.83
N SER A 114 -11.59 24.64 -32.08
CA SER A 114 -12.04 24.36 -30.72
C SER A 114 -11.59 25.44 -29.73
N LYS A 115 -12.45 25.73 -28.75
CA LYS A 115 -12.14 26.60 -27.61
C LYS A 115 -11.05 26.03 -26.69
N ASN A 116 -10.91 24.70 -26.68
CA ASN A 116 -9.90 24.01 -25.86
C ASN A 116 -8.72 23.53 -26.72
N TYR A 117 -8.49 24.16 -27.88
CA TYR A 117 -7.38 23.81 -28.76
C TYR A 117 -6.03 23.95 -28.03
N LEU A 118 -5.19 22.91 -28.15
CA LEU A 118 -3.84 22.89 -27.61
C LEU A 118 -2.90 23.74 -28.49
N SER A 119 -2.87 25.04 -28.22
CA SER A 119 -2.10 26.04 -28.99
C SER A 119 -0.59 25.85 -28.98
N PHE A 120 -0.07 25.16 -27.97
CA PHE A 120 1.36 24.96 -27.74
C PHE A 120 1.95 23.71 -28.45
N LEU A 121 1.13 22.95 -29.19
CA LEU A 121 1.63 21.80 -29.94
C LEU A 121 2.61 22.23 -31.04
N SER A 122 3.63 21.42 -31.28
CA SER A 122 4.58 21.59 -32.39
C SER A 122 3.85 21.67 -33.74
N GLU A 123 4.41 22.43 -34.68
CA GLU A 123 3.84 22.60 -36.02
C GLU A 123 3.64 21.25 -36.74
N GLU A 124 4.54 20.29 -36.52
CA GLU A 124 4.45 18.93 -37.05
C GLU A 124 3.22 18.20 -36.49
N LEU A 125 3.06 18.17 -35.16
CA LEU A 125 1.94 17.45 -34.53
C LEU A 125 0.61 18.15 -34.79
N ALA A 126 0.57 19.48 -34.77
CA ALA A 126 -0.61 20.26 -35.15
C ALA A 126 -1.05 19.98 -36.59
N SER A 127 -0.10 19.77 -37.52
CA SER A 127 -0.40 19.39 -38.89
C SER A 127 -0.99 17.97 -38.97
N LYS A 128 -0.44 17.01 -38.21
CA LYS A 128 -1.01 15.66 -38.09
C LYS A 128 -2.43 15.67 -37.51
N CYS A 129 -2.69 16.46 -36.47
CA CYS A 129 -4.02 16.62 -35.87
C CYS A 129 -5.07 17.14 -36.86
N LYS A 130 -4.66 18.02 -37.79
CA LYS A 130 -5.54 18.57 -38.84
C LYS A 130 -5.93 17.51 -39.87
N SER A 131 -4.99 16.66 -40.27
CA SER A 131 -5.21 15.63 -41.30
C SER A 131 -5.67 14.27 -40.77
N ALA A 132 -5.77 14.09 -39.45
CA ALA A 132 -6.07 12.79 -38.83
C ALA A 132 -7.47 12.28 -39.16
N GLU A 133 -7.55 11.00 -39.51
CA GLU A 133 -8.78 10.20 -39.62
C GLU A 133 -8.96 9.33 -38.36
N ASP A 134 -10.15 8.74 -38.18
CA ASP A 134 -10.49 7.94 -36.99
C ASP A 134 -9.46 6.85 -36.67
N LYS A 135 -8.86 6.23 -37.69
CA LYS A 135 -7.83 5.19 -37.53
C LYS A 135 -6.53 5.69 -36.90
N ASP A 136 -6.27 7.00 -36.97
CA ASP A 136 -5.04 7.64 -36.49
C ASP A 136 -5.18 8.12 -35.03
N PHE A 137 -6.39 8.12 -34.46
CA PHE A 137 -6.68 8.81 -33.19
C PHE A 137 -5.93 8.21 -31.99
N GLU A 138 -5.74 6.90 -31.94
CA GLU A 138 -5.01 6.25 -30.84
C GLU A 138 -3.53 6.65 -30.82
N ASP A 139 -2.86 6.54 -31.97
CA ASP A 139 -1.46 6.94 -32.09
C ASP A 139 -1.28 8.44 -31.86
N LEU A 140 -2.23 9.24 -32.33
CA LEU A 140 -2.26 10.68 -32.10
C LEU A 140 -2.41 11.03 -30.61
N LEU A 141 -3.30 10.34 -29.90
CA LEU A 141 -3.50 10.53 -28.46
C LEU A 141 -2.20 10.31 -27.69
N VAL A 142 -1.44 9.26 -28.02
CA VAL A 142 -0.15 8.96 -27.39
C VAL A 142 0.87 10.09 -27.64
N MET A 143 1.00 10.55 -28.88
CA MET A 143 1.92 11.64 -29.23
C MET A 143 1.55 12.96 -28.54
N VAL A 144 0.26 13.33 -28.55
CA VAL A 144 -0.23 14.56 -27.90
C VAL A 144 -0.08 14.46 -26.39
N LYS A 145 -0.34 13.31 -25.76
CA LYS A 145 -0.09 13.07 -24.33
C LYS A 145 1.36 13.35 -23.95
N LEU A 146 2.33 12.88 -24.75
CA LEU A 146 3.75 13.12 -24.50
C LEU A 146 4.11 14.61 -24.62
N GLU A 147 3.60 15.31 -25.63
CA GLU A 147 3.90 16.72 -25.85
C GLU A 147 3.24 17.63 -24.79
N VAL A 148 1.99 17.35 -24.40
CA VAL A 148 1.30 18.04 -23.30
C VAL A 148 2.03 17.85 -21.98
N ARG A 149 2.50 16.63 -21.68
CA ARG A 149 3.30 16.37 -20.49
C ARG A 149 4.61 17.17 -20.52
N LYS A 150 5.31 17.18 -21.66
CA LYS A 150 6.54 17.97 -21.84
C LYS A 150 6.30 19.46 -21.69
N PHE A 151 5.17 19.97 -22.17
CA PHE A 151 4.76 21.36 -21.96
C PHE A 151 4.60 21.66 -20.47
N LEU A 152 3.82 20.84 -19.73
CA LEU A 152 3.59 21.03 -18.29
C LEU A 152 4.89 20.97 -17.47
N MET A 153 5.85 20.12 -17.84
CA MET A 153 7.18 20.04 -17.23
C MET A 153 8.04 21.31 -17.44
N GLY A 154 7.74 22.11 -18.46
CA GLY A 154 8.48 23.31 -18.81
C GLY A 154 7.98 24.56 -18.07
N THR A 155 7.56 25.57 -18.83
CA THR A 155 7.11 26.88 -18.32
C THR A 155 6.04 26.78 -17.22
N PRO A 156 4.98 25.96 -17.34
CA PRO A 156 3.94 25.85 -16.31
C PRO A 156 4.51 25.38 -14.96
N PHE A 157 5.43 24.41 -14.96
CA PHE A 157 6.07 23.98 -13.72
C PHE A 157 7.01 25.04 -13.13
N GLN A 158 7.74 25.77 -13.98
CA GLN A 158 8.58 26.89 -13.53
C GLN A 158 7.76 28.01 -12.91
N ASP A 159 6.60 28.34 -13.50
CA ASP A 159 5.67 29.34 -12.97
C ASP A 159 5.05 28.87 -11.66
N PHE A 160 4.68 27.58 -11.58
CA PHE A 160 4.19 26.97 -10.35
C PHE A 160 5.20 27.14 -9.21
N GLN A 161 6.48 26.83 -9.44
CA GLN A 161 7.56 26.97 -8.43
C GLN A 161 7.71 28.42 -7.92
N ASN A 162 7.42 29.41 -8.77
CA ASN A 162 7.46 30.83 -8.43
C ASN A 162 6.15 31.35 -7.83
N SER A 163 5.10 30.52 -7.79
CA SER A 163 3.77 30.91 -7.31
C SER A 163 3.59 30.72 -5.80
N PRO A 164 2.60 31.42 -5.19
CA PRO A 164 2.19 31.17 -3.80
C PRO A 164 1.69 29.74 -3.54
N PHE A 165 1.28 28.99 -4.57
CA PHE A 165 0.86 27.59 -4.41
C PHE A 165 2.04 26.69 -4.06
N PHE A 166 3.23 26.97 -4.61
CA PHE A 166 4.44 26.25 -4.23
C PHE A 166 4.92 26.63 -2.82
N ASP A 167 4.72 27.88 -2.38
CA ASP A 167 4.91 28.25 -0.96
C ASP A 167 4.06 27.36 -0.06
N LYS A 168 2.77 27.21 -0.39
CA LYS A 168 1.85 26.36 0.36
C LYS A 168 2.31 24.91 0.37
N TYR A 169 2.71 24.36 -0.77
CA TYR A 169 3.32 23.04 -0.85
C TYR A 169 4.53 22.92 0.09
N THR A 170 5.45 23.90 0.12
CA THR A 170 6.60 23.87 1.03
C THR A 170 6.20 23.91 2.51
N GLN A 171 5.15 24.64 2.89
CA GLN A 171 4.61 24.62 4.26
C GLN A 171 4.15 23.20 4.66
N TRP A 172 3.44 22.52 3.76
CA TRP A 172 3.03 21.12 3.96
C TRP A 172 4.22 20.17 4.06
N LYS A 173 5.29 20.39 3.28
CA LYS A 173 6.50 19.58 3.36
C LYS A 173 7.32 19.81 4.64
N VAL A 174 7.21 20.96 5.30
CA VAL A 174 7.74 21.17 6.66
C VAL A 174 6.84 20.51 7.71
N PHE A 175 5.51 20.58 7.52
CA PHE A 175 4.54 19.92 8.41
C PHE A 175 4.67 18.39 8.38
N GLU A 176 4.92 17.82 7.20
CA GLU A 176 5.18 16.39 7.00
C GLU A 176 6.42 15.91 7.79
N ARG A 177 7.49 16.70 7.81
CA ARG A 177 8.78 16.36 8.43
C ARG A 177 8.84 16.52 9.96
N GLN A 178 7.70 16.78 10.62
CA GLN A 178 7.68 16.89 12.07
C GLN A 178 8.01 15.53 12.73
N PRO A 179 8.69 15.53 13.89
CA PRO A 179 9.08 14.28 14.55
C PRO A 179 7.88 13.40 14.92
N ILE A 180 7.97 12.11 14.60
CA ILE A 180 6.95 11.10 14.91
C ILE A 180 7.40 10.28 16.13
N ASN A 181 6.48 10.05 17.07
CA ASN A 181 6.67 9.21 18.24
C ASN A 181 5.34 8.57 18.67
N GLU A 182 5.38 7.71 19.70
CA GLU A 182 4.22 6.96 20.18
C GLU A 182 3.03 7.84 20.61
N LYS A 183 3.25 9.11 20.99
CA LYS A 183 2.17 10.01 21.40
C LYS A 183 1.29 10.46 20.23
N TYR A 184 1.75 10.27 18.99
CA TYR A 184 1.00 10.60 17.77
C TYR A 184 -0.16 9.64 17.50
N PHE A 185 -0.20 8.49 18.20
CA PHE A 185 -1.13 7.40 17.93
C PHE A 185 -1.94 6.99 19.17
N TYR A 186 -3.16 6.50 18.95
CA TYR A 186 -3.87 5.63 19.87
C TYR A 186 -3.56 4.17 19.52
N GLU A 187 -3.33 3.32 20.52
CA GLU A 187 -3.13 1.89 20.33
C GLU A 187 -4.38 1.13 20.77
N PHE A 188 -4.75 0.11 19.98
CA PHE A 188 -5.92 -0.73 20.20
C PHE A 188 -5.47 -2.19 20.40
N ARG A 189 -6.07 -3.12 19.64
CA ARG A 189 -5.89 -4.56 19.75
C ARG A 189 -4.62 -5.04 19.06
N VAL A 190 -3.98 -6.08 19.61
CA VAL A 190 -2.97 -6.90 18.90
C VAL A 190 -3.65 -7.75 17.83
N LEU A 191 -3.19 -7.63 16.60
CA LEU A 191 -3.69 -8.35 15.42
C LEU A 191 -2.91 -9.66 15.17
N GLY A 192 -1.64 -9.70 15.56
CA GLY A 192 -0.79 -10.89 15.41
C GLY A 192 0.57 -10.75 16.08
N LYS A 193 1.29 -11.87 16.21
CA LYS A 193 2.66 -11.93 16.73
C LYS A 193 3.58 -12.62 15.73
N GLY A 194 4.77 -12.04 15.54
CA GLY A 194 5.81 -12.53 14.63
C GLY A 194 7.13 -12.86 15.35
N GLY A 195 8.19 -13.16 14.59
CA GLY A 195 9.46 -13.63 15.17
C GLY A 195 10.20 -12.63 16.09
N PHE A 196 9.96 -11.33 15.90
CA PHE A 196 10.68 -10.23 16.56
C PHE A 196 9.78 -9.31 17.40
N GLY A 197 8.46 -9.52 17.38
CA GLY A 197 7.51 -8.67 18.08
C GLY A 197 6.09 -8.87 17.60
N GLU A 198 5.25 -7.86 17.72
CA GLU A 198 3.80 -7.95 17.50
C GLU A 198 3.30 -6.89 16.52
N VAL A 199 2.11 -7.12 15.97
CA VAL A 199 1.39 -6.17 15.14
C VAL A 199 0.12 -5.77 15.89
N CYS A 200 -0.10 -4.48 16.11
CA CYS A 200 -1.32 -3.95 16.72
C CYS A 200 -2.04 -2.95 15.80
N ALA A 201 -3.35 -2.81 15.96
CA ALA A 201 -4.10 -1.73 15.35
C ALA A 201 -3.82 -0.42 16.08
N ILE A 202 -3.57 0.65 15.33
CA ILE A 202 -3.36 2.00 15.86
C ILE A 202 -4.19 3.02 15.07
N GLN A 203 -4.43 4.19 15.66
CA GLN A 203 -5.09 5.31 14.99
C GLN A 203 -4.27 6.58 15.12
N VAL A 204 -4.08 7.32 14.04
CA VAL A 204 -3.45 8.65 14.09
C VAL A 204 -4.41 9.63 14.74
N LYS A 205 -3.97 10.31 15.81
CA LYS A 205 -4.85 11.17 16.63
C LYS A 205 -5.44 12.37 15.89
N ILE A 206 -4.70 12.90 14.91
CA ILE A 206 -5.08 14.12 14.20
C ILE A 206 -5.91 13.84 12.94
N SER A 207 -5.75 12.68 12.30
CA SER A 207 -6.48 12.33 11.07
C SER A 207 -7.61 11.34 11.31
N GLY A 208 -7.57 10.59 12.42
CA GLY A 208 -8.48 9.48 12.68
C GLY A 208 -8.17 8.22 11.85
N LYS A 209 -7.14 8.25 10.99
CA LYS A 209 -6.81 7.14 10.10
C LYS A 209 -6.26 5.94 10.88
N MET A 210 -6.81 4.77 10.61
CA MET A 210 -6.43 3.51 11.21
C MET A 210 -5.28 2.86 10.44
N TYR A 211 -4.33 2.27 11.17
CA TYR A 211 -3.14 1.58 10.65
C TYR A 211 -2.84 0.31 11.43
N ALA A 212 -1.99 -0.54 10.85
CA ALA A 212 -1.31 -1.61 11.56
C ALA A 212 0.10 -1.15 11.97
N CYS A 213 0.52 -1.44 13.20
CA CYS A 213 1.83 -1.10 13.73
C CYS A 213 2.61 -2.36 14.05
N LYS A 214 3.60 -2.69 13.24
CA LYS A 214 4.56 -3.78 13.50
C LYS A 214 5.63 -3.26 14.47
N LYS A 215 5.49 -3.61 15.74
CA LYS A 215 6.40 -3.27 16.85
C LYS A 215 7.43 -4.37 17.02
N LEU A 216 8.70 -4.07 16.75
CA LEU A 216 9.81 -5.02 16.82
C LEU A 216 10.70 -4.70 18.02
N ASP A 217 10.87 -5.66 18.94
CA ASP A 217 11.64 -5.47 20.17
C ASP A 217 13.15 -5.39 19.88
N LYS A 218 13.78 -4.31 20.33
CA LYS A 218 15.20 -4.01 20.07
C LYS A 218 16.14 -5.07 20.64
N LYS A 219 15.81 -5.66 21.79
CA LYS A 219 16.64 -6.71 22.41
C LYS A 219 16.50 -8.03 21.65
N ARG A 220 15.30 -8.36 21.15
CA ARG A 220 15.05 -9.53 20.29
C ARG A 220 15.78 -9.41 18.97
N LEU A 221 15.74 -8.23 18.34
CA LEU A 221 16.46 -7.96 17.10
C LEU A 221 17.96 -8.22 17.31
N LYS A 222 18.57 -7.59 18.32
CA LYS A 222 19.99 -7.78 18.66
C LYS A 222 20.34 -9.24 18.96
N LYS A 223 19.53 -9.92 19.78
CA LYS A 223 19.77 -11.34 20.14
C LYS A 223 19.76 -12.27 18.92
N LYS A 224 18.94 -11.96 17.91
CA LYS A 224 18.75 -12.79 16.71
C LYS A 224 19.51 -12.27 15.48
N ASN A 225 20.31 -11.20 15.60
CA ASN A 225 20.96 -10.51 14.49
C ASN A 225 19.97 -10.07 13.38
N GLY A 226 18.77 -9.64 13.79
CA GLY A 226 17.66 -9.27 12.89
C GLY A 226 17.73 -7.85 12.35
N GLU A 227 18.65 -7.01 12.84
CA GLU A 227 18.68 -5.57 12.55
C GLU A 227 18.76 -5.27 11.04
N LYS A 228 19.67 -5.94 10.32
CA LYS A 228 19.86 -5.72 8.88
C LYS A 228 18.63 -6.09 8.06
N MET A 229 17.98 -7.20 8.41
CA MET A 229 16.77 -7.67 7.74
C MET A 229 15.63 -6.67 7.95
N THR A 230 15.44 -6.19 9.19
CA THR A 230 14.43 -5.19 9.52
C THR A 230 14.68 -3.85 8.84
N LEU A 231 15.94 -3.41 8.72
CA LEU A 231 16.26 -2.19 7.97
C LEU A 231 15.95 -2.34 6.48
N LEU A 232 16.32 -3.49 5.89
CA LEU A 232 16.03 -3.78 4.48
C LEU A 232 14.52 -3.81 4.20
N GLU A 233 13.74 -4.47 5.08
CA GLU A 233 12.27 -4.48 4.98
C GLU A 233 11.72 -3.05 4.97
N LYS A 234 12.21 -2.20 5.87
CA LYS A 234 11.82 -0.79 5.97
C LYS A 234 12.19 0.00 4.72
N GLU A 235 13.41 -0.14 4.21
CA GLU A 235 13.90 0.57 3.02
C GLU A 235 13.13 0.17 1.76
N ILE A 236 12.80 -1.13 1.62
CA ILE A 236 11.96 -1.63 0.53
C ILE A 236 10.55 -1.04 0.63
N LEU A 237 9.96 -1.07 1.83
CA LEU A 237 8.62 -0.50 2.08
C LEU A 237 8.55 1.01 1.81
N GLU A 238 9.62 1.77 2.06
CA GLU A 238 9.68 3.20 1.73
C GLU A 238 9.77 3.48 0.23
N LYS A 239 10.40 2.59 -0.54
CA LYS A 239 10.50 2.69 -2.00
C LYS A 239 9.21 2.25 -2.72
N THR A 240 8.37 1.48 -2.02
CA THR A 240 7.19 0.86 -2.59
C THR A 240 5.97 1.75 -2.39
N ASN A 241 5.25 2.06 -3.47
CA ASN A 241 3.94 2.71 -3.39
C ASN A 241 2.99 2.04 -4.38
N SER A 242 2.20 1.10 -3.87
CA SER A 242 1.29 0.30 -4.70
C SER A 242 -0.01 0.01 -3.98
N ARG A 243 -1.13 -0.04 -4.71
CA ARG A 243 -2.41 -0.53 -4.15
C ARG A 243 -2.33 -2.00 -3.78
N PHE A 244 -1.43 -2.77 -4.38
CA PHE A 244 -1.37 -4.23 -4.23
C PHE A 244 -0.31 -4.68 -3.22
N ILE A 245 0.30 -3.74 -2.50
CA ILE A 245 1.29 -3.99 -1.46
C ILE A 245 0.92 -3.14 -0.25
N VAL A 246 1.17 -3.63 0.96
CA VAL A 246 1.02 -2.82 2.17
C VAL A 246 2.02 -1.66 2.12
N ASN A 247 1.52 -0.43 2.21
CA ASN A 247 2.36 0.76 2.19
C ASN A 247 2.80 1.11 3.61
N LEU A 248 4.03 1.60 3.76
CA LEU A 248 4.53 2.18 5.00
C LEU A 248 4.16 3.66 5.05
N SER A 249 3.53 4.08 6.14
CA SER A 249 3.15 5.47 6.37
C SER A 249 4.05 6.16 7.39
N TYR A 250 4.57 5.41 8.37
CA TYR A 250 5.49 5.94 9.37
C TYR A 250 6.52 4.91 9.84
N ALA A 251 7.75 5.34 10.08
CA ALA A 251 8.78 4.57 10.77
C ALA A 251 9.34 5.38 11.95
N PHE A 252 9.23 4.85 13.17
CA PHE A 252 9.72 5.52 14.37
C PHE A 252 10.30 4.53 15.38
N GLU A 253 10.92 5.05 16.44
CA GLU A 253 11.41 4.23 17.55
C GLU A 253 10.82 4.67 18.88
N THR A 254 10.68 3.72 19.80
CA THR A 254 10.40 3.96 21.21
C THR A 254 11.60 3.54 22.05
N LYS A 255 11.48 3.60 23.38
CA LYS A 255 12.53 3.10 24.29
C LYS A 255 12.89 1.63 24.03
N SER A 256 11.92 0.79 23.70
CA SER A 256 12.09 -0.67 23.59
C SER A 256 11.88 -1.24 22.19
N HIS A 257 11.23 -0.50 21.29
CA HIS A 257 10.84 -1.02 19.97
C HIS A 257 11.29 -0.12 18.83
N VAL A 258 11.43 -0.70 17.65
CA VAL A 258 11.25 0.02 16.38
C VAL A 258 9.88 -0.32 15.81
N CYS A 259 9.24 0.66 15.17
CA CYS A 259 7.85 0.57 14.76
C CYS A 259 7.72 0.90 13.28
N LEU A 260 7.03 0.02 12.55
CA LEU A 260 6.59 0.25 11.17
C LEU A 260 5.07 0.38 11.17
N VAL A 261 4.56 1.58 10.83
CA VAL A 261 3.14 1.85 10.71
C VAL A 261 2.76 1.70 9.25
N MET A 262 1.94 0.70 8.95
CA MET A 262 1.61 0.25 7.61
C MET A 262 0.10 0.17 7.40
N THR A 263 -0.32 0.06 6.14
CA THR A 263 -1.71 -0.16 5.74
C THR A 263 -2.37 -1.24 6.61
N LEU A 264 -3.52 -0.91 7.20
CA LEU A 264 -4.30 -1.85 7.99
C LEU A 264 -5.14 -2.75 7.08
N MET A 265 -4.99 -4.07 7.25
CA MET A 265 -5.69 -5.08 6.45
C MET A 265 -6.64 -5.89 7.34
N ASN A 266 -7.92 -5.50 7.35
CA ASN A 266 -8.92 -5.98 8.33
C ASN A 266 -9.65 -7.26 7.91
N GLY A 267 -9.48 -7.71 6.67
CA GLY A 267 -10.14 -8.88 6.11
C GLY A 267 -9.45 -10.21 6.43
N GLY A 268 -8.33 -10.20 7.16
CA GLY A 268 -7.52 -11.38 7.46
C GLY A 268 -6.62 -11.81 6.30
N ASP A 269 -5.82 -12.85 6.53
CA ASP A 269 -4.95 -13.44 5.52
C ASP A 269 -5.67 -14.46 4.63
N LEU A 270 -5.21 -14.63 3.39
CA LEU A 270 -5.84 -15.49 2.40
C LEU A 270 -5.81 -16.97 2.81
N LYS A 271 -4.84 -17.40 3.64
CA LYS A 271 -4.86 -18.75 4.20
C LYS A 271 -6.10 -18.98 5.07
N PHE A 272 -6.46 -18.03 5.92
CA PHE A 272 -7.70 -18.11 6.70
C PHE A 272 -8.91 -18.27 5.77
N HIS A 273 -8.97 -17.54 4.67
CA HIS A 273 -10.04 -17.68 3.67
C HIS A 273 -10.08 -19.06 3.01
N ILE A 274 -8.93 -19.67 2.72
CA ILE A 274 -8.83 -20.98 2.08
C ILE A 274 -9.24 -22.12 3.01
N TYR A 275 -8.91 -22.04 4.30
CA TYR A 275 -9.03 -23.17 5.23
C TYR A 275 -10.11 -23.03 6.29
N ASN A 276 -10.60 -21.82 6.55
CA ASN A 276 -11.52 -21.55 7.65
C ASN A 276 -12.87 -20.96 7.20
N ILE A 277 -13.04 -20.60 5.93
CA ILE A 277 -14.30 -20.07 5.41
C ILE A 277 -14.92 -21.07 4.44
N GLY A 278 -15.99 -21.75 4.89
CA GLY A 278 -16.69 -22.74 4.08
C GLY A 278 -15.89 -24.03 3.86
N ASP A 279 -16.08 -24.65 2.71
CA ASP A 279 -15.28 -25.79 2.26
C ASP A 279 -13.86 -25.34 1.88
N ARG A 280 -12.90 -26.28 1.94
CA ARG A 280 -11.49 -25.96 1.61
C ARG A 280 -11.34 -25.46 0.17
N GLY A 281 -10.57 -24.39 0.02
CA GLY A 281 -10.43 -23.66 -1.24
C GLY A 281 -11.37 -22.46 -1.30
N ILE A 282 -11.28 -21.68 -2.37
CA ILE A 282 -12.17 -20.53 -2.61
C ILE A 282 -12.74 -20.58 -4.04
N GLU A 283 -13.84 -19.85 -4.25
CA GLU A 283 -14.52 -19.77 -5.54
C GLU A 283 -13.60 -19.24 -6.64
N MET A 284 -13.70 -19.78 -7.85
CA MET A 284 -12.83 -19.43 -8.99
C MET A 284 -12.82 -17.93 -9.32
N SER A 285 -13.95 -17.24 -9.18
CA SER A 285 -14.03 -15.78 -9.36
C SER A 285 -13.09 -15.03 -8.38
N ARG A 286 -13.06 -15.45 -7.12
CA ARG A 286 -12.12 -14.96 -6.09
C ARG A 286 -10.68 -15.33 -6.41
N VAL A 287 -10.43 -16.57 -6.87
CA VAL A 287 -9.08 -17.01 -7.30
C VAL A 287 -8.56 -16.10 -8.40
N GLN A 288 -9.33 -15.87 -9.47
CA GLN A 288 -8.94 -15.02 -10.59
C GLN A 288 -8.68 -13.58 -10.13
N PHE A 289 -9.57 -13.01 -9.33
CA PHE A 289 -9.47 -11.65 -8.84
C PHE A 289 -8.23 -11.44 -7.95
N TYR A 290 -8.02 -12.28 -6.93
CA TYR A 290 -6.84 -12.15 -6.06
C TYR A 290 -5.55 -12.44 -6.81
N THR A 291 -5.54 -13.43 -7.72
CA THR A 291 -4.37 -13.71 -8.55
C THR A 291 -4.01 -12.51 -9.43
N ALA A 292 -4.99 -11.80 -9.99
CA ALA A 292 -4.74 -10.60 -10.79
C ALA A 292 -4.13 -9.48 -9.94
N GLN A 293 -4.64 -9.25 -8.72
CA GLN A 293 -4.10 -8.26 -7.79
C GLN A 293 -2.68 -8.61 -7.31
N ILE A 294 -2.45 -9.88 -6.96
CA ILE A 294 -1.11 -10.39 -6.61
C ILE A 294 -0.15 -10.20 -7.78
N THR A 295 -0.59 -10.50 -9.01
CA THR A 295 0.21 -10.30 -10.23
C THR A 295 0.63 -8.85 -10.39
N CYS A 296 -0.29 -7.88 -10.20
CA CYS A 296 0.06 -6.45 -10.21
C CYS A 296 1.03 -6.07 -9.09
N GLY A 297 0.89 -6.64 -7.89
CA GLY A 297 1.82 -6.44 -6.78
C GLY A 297 3.24 -6.95 -7.09
N LEU A 298 3.35 -8.15 -7.66
CA LEU A 298 4.64 -8.72 -8.08
C LEU A 298 5.28 -7.91 -9.22
N LEU A 299 4.50 -7.55 -10.25
CA LEU A 299 4.98 -6.71 -11.35
C LEU A 299 5.49 -5.36 -10.84
N HIS A 300 4.81 -4.75 -9.86
CA HIS A 300 5.29 -3.51 -9.25
C HIS A 300 6.64 -3.71 -8.55
N LEU A 301 6.79 -4.71 -7.69
CA LEU A 301 8.07 -5.01 -7.03
C LEU A 301 9.18 -5.27 -8.07
N HIS A 302 8.90 -6.08 -9.09
CA HIS A 302 9.86 -6.40 -10.15
C HIS A 302 10.26 -5.15 -10.94
N SER A 303 9.34 -4.21 -11.19
CA SER A 303 9.61 -2.94 -11.89
C SER A 303 10.60 -2.03 -11.16
N ILE A 304 10.69 -2.15 -9.83
CA ILE A 304 11.67 -1.46 -8.99
C ILE A 304 12.82 -2.38 -8.56
N ASN A 305 13.04 -3.46 -9.31
CA ASN A 305 14.10 -4.45 -9.13
C ASN A 305 14.05 -5.24 -7.82
N ILE A 306 12.89 -5.42 -7.21
CA ILE A 306 12.73 -6.15 -5.95
C ILE A 306 12.16 -7.53 -6.22
N VAL A 307 12.81 -8.58 -5.70
CA VAL A 307 12.27 -9.96 -5.68
C VAL A 307 11.65 -10.21 -4.31
N TYR A 308 10.42 -10.69 -4.26
CA TYR A 308 9.64 -10.81 -3.03
C TYR A 308 10.04 -12.02 -2.17
N ARG A 309 10.22 -13.19 -2.80
CA ARG A 309 10.71 -14.47 -2.24
C ARG A 309 9.86 -15.14 -1.15
N ASP A 310 8.75 -14.55 -0.71
CA ASP A 310 7.85 -15.16 0.27
C ASP A 310 6.37 -15.06 -0.11
N MET A 311 6.07 -15.21 -1.40
CA MET A 311 4.70 -15.34 -1.89
C MET A 311 4.05 -16.62 -1.38
N LYS A 312 2.98 -16.46 -0.60
CA LYS A 312 2.12 -17.54 -0.05
C LYS A 312 0.81 -16.93 0.48
N PRO A 313 -0.27 -17.71 0.64
CA PRO A 313 -1.53 -17.19 1.14
C PRO A 313 -1.47 -16.52 2.53
N GLU A 314 -0.56 -16.91 3.42
CA GLU A 314 -0.38 -16.22 4.72
C GLU A 314 0.03 -14.75 4.59
N ASN A 315 0.75 -14.39 3.52
CA ASN A 315 1.27 -13.03 3.34
C ASN A 315 0.39 -12.19 2.40
N VAL A 316 -0.73 -12.73 1.92
CA VAL A 316 -1.73 -11.98 1.17
C VAL A 316 -2.85 -11.60 2.12
N LEU A 317 -2.98 -10.30 2.40
CA LEU A 317 -3.97 -9.80 3.36
C LEU A 317 -5.11 -9.10 2.63
N LEU A 318 -6.33 -9.22 3.14
CA LEU A 318 -7.51 -8.53 2.60
C LEU A 318 -7.81 -7.25 3.38
N ASP A 319 -8.22 -6.19 2.67
CA ASP A 319 -8.80 -5.00 3.27
C ASP A 319 -10.31 -5.18 3.52
N GLU A 320 -10.96 -4.17 4.08
CA GLU A 320 -12.38 -4.24 4.41
C GLU A 320 -13.31 -4.19 3.18
N ASN A 321 -12.81 -3.76 2.03
CA ASN A 321 -13.54 -3.75 0.77
C ASN A 321 -13.38 -5.08 0.01
N GLY A 322 -12.46 -5.95 0.46
CA GLY A 322 -12.19 -7.25 -0.17
C GLY A 322 -11.05 -7.24 -1.18
N ASN A 323 -10.28 -6.16 -1.30
CA ASN A 323 -9.06 -6.15 -2.09
C ASN A 323 -7.91 -6.76 -1.31
N CYS A 324 -6.99 -7.43 -1.99
CA CYS A 324 -5.83 -8.06 -1.39
C CYS A 324 -4.54 -7.27 -1.63
N ARG A 325 -3.60 -7.39 -0.70
CA ARG A 325 -2.26 -6.81 -0.79
C ARG A 325 -1.20 -7.80 -0.32
N LEU A 326 -0.04 -7.76 -0.95
CA LEU A 326 1.17 -8.42 -0.46
C LEU A 326 1.67 -7.74 0.80
N SER A 327 2.12 -8.53 1.77
CA SER A 327 2.64 -8.07 3.07
C SER A 327 3.93 -8.80 3.45
N ASP A 328 4.58 -8.42 4.55
CA ASP A 328 5.82 -9.03 5.06
C ASP A 328 6.97 -9.13 4.03
N LEU A 329 7.63 -8.00 3.79
CA LEU A 329 8.77 -7.87 2.86
C LEU A 329 10.11 -8.25 3.52
N GLY A 330 10.10 -8.92 4.67
CA GLY A 330 11.30 -9.26 5.44
C GLY A 330 12.27 -10.20 4.70
N LEU A 331 11.80 -10.95 3.70
CA LEU A 331 12.64 -11.77 2.83
C LEU A 331 12.88 -11.15 1.46
N ALA A 332 12.34 -9.98 1.15
CA ALA A 332 12.55 -9.35 -0.14
C ALA A 332 13.99 -8.85 -0.30
N VAL A 333 14.48 -8.78 -1.55
CA VAL A 333 15.81 -8.25 -1.88
C VAL A 333 15.78 -7.45 -3.17
N GLU A 334 16.63 -6.44 -3.23
CA GLU A 334 16.86 -5.64 -4.43
C GLU A 334 17.94 -6.30 -5.33
N ILE A 335 17.62 -6.41 -6.61
CA ILE A 335 18.49 -6.91 -7.67
C ILE A 335 19.30 -5.73 -8.22
N ILE A 336 20.53 -5.61 -7.76
CA ILE A 336 21.40 -4.47 -8.10
C ILE A 336 22.12 -4.76 -9.43
N ASN A 337 21.99 -3.86 -10.40
CA ASN A 337 22.66 -3.93 -11.70
C ASN A 337 22.42 -5.25 -12.45
N GLY A 338 21.21 -5.82 -12.34
CA GLY A 338 20.85 -7.10 -12.97
C GLY A 338 21.58 -8.32 -12.40
N LYS A 339 22.29 -8.19 -11.28
CA LYS A 339 22.99 -9.32 -10.65
C LYS A 339 22.02 -10.28 -10.00
N LYS A 340 22.10 -11.55 -10.39
CA LYS A 340 21.33 -12.64 -9.77
C LYS A 340 21.74 -12.84 -8.32
N THR A 341 20.81 -13.33 -7.50
CA THR A 341 21.06 -13.75 -6.12
C THR A 341 21.06 -15.29 -6.04
N ASN A 342 21.78 -15.85 -5.07
CA ASN A 342 21.83 -17.30 -4.79
C ASN A 342 21.40 -17.64 -3.34
N GLN A 343 20.85 -16.65 -2.62
CA GLN A 343 20.47 -16.85 -1.22
C GLN A 343 19.27 -17.80 -1.12
N ARG A 344 19.36 -18.83 -0.28
CA ARG A 344 18.23 -19.69 0.02
C ARG A 344 17.27 -18.99 1.00
N ALA A 345 16.14 -18.49 0.48
CA ALA A 345 15.10 -17.83 1.24
C ALA A 345 13.71 -18.23 0.73
N GLY A 346 12.71 -18.25 1.61
CA GLY A 346 11.32 -18.57 1.29
C GLY A 346 10.75 -19.70 2.15
N THR A 347 9.47 -19.98 1.93
CA THR A 347 8.72 -20.97 2.71
C THR A 347 8.74 -22.35 2.03
N ASN A 348 8.97 -23.43 2.81
CA ASN A 348 8.94 -24.80 2.27
C ASN A 348 7.56 -25.10 1.64
N GLY A 349 7.56 -25.68 0.44
CA GLY A 349 6.36 -25.90 -0.36
C GLY A 349 6.08 -24.80 -1.40
N TYR A 350 6.69 -23.62 -1.26
CA TYR A 350 6.59 -22.50 -2.21
C TYR A 350 7.93 -22.13 -2.85
N MET A 351 9.05 -22.54 -2.27
CA MET A 351 10.38 -22.31 -2.86
C MET A 351 10.50 -22.98 -4.23
N ALA A 352 10.90 -22.19 -5.23
CA ALA A 352 11.13 -22.65 -6.60
C ALA A 352 12.31 -23.64 -6.71
N PRO A 353 12.35 -24.47 -7.77
CA PRO A 353 13.42 -25.44 -7.99
C PRO A 353 14.83 -24.84 -7.94
N GLU A 354 15.04 -23.67 -8.54
CA GLU A 354 16.34 -23.00 -8.54
C GLU A 354 16.79 -22.55 -7.14
N ILE A 355 15.87 -22.18 -6.23
CA ILE A 355 16.19 -21.91 -4.83
C ILE A 355 16.61 -23.21 -4.11
N LEU A 356 15.90 -24.31 -4.38
CA LEU A 356 16.15 -25.60 -3.76
C LEU A 356 17.45 -26.26 -4.23
N LYS A 357 17.87 -25.96 -5.47
CA LYS A 357 19.15 -26.35 -6.07
C LYS A 357 20.30 -25.38 -5.76
N GLU A 358 20.02 -24.26 -5.07
CA GLU A 358 21.00 -23.22 -4.74
C GLU A 358 21.61 -22.57 -5.99
N GLU A 359 20.82 -22.46 -7.05
CA GLU A 359 21.15 -21.81 -8.31
C GLU A 359 20.91 -20.29 -8.24
N ASN A 360 21.47 -19.56 -9.21
CA ASN A 360 21.29 -18.12 -9.31
C ASN A 360 19.94 -17.75 -9.93
N TYR A 361 19.19 -16.85 -9.28
CA TYR A 361 17.84 -16.47 -9.69
C TYR A 361 17.57 -14.96 -9.60
N THR A 362 16.46 -14.53 -10.20
CA THR A 362 15.88 -13.18 -10.09
C THR A 362 14.39 -13.29 -9.76
N TYR A 363 13.50 -12.83 -10.64
CA TYR A 363 12.06 -12.68 -10.41
C TYR A 363 11.27 -13.98 -10.59
N SER A 364 11.84 -14.97 -11.28
CA SER A 364 11.21 -16.26 -11.63
C SER A 364 10.65 -17.03 -10.43
N VAL A 365 11.25 -16.84 -9.25
CA VAL A 365 10.89 -17.55 -8.02
C VAL A 365 9.54 -17.09 -7.47
N ASP A 366 9.18 -15.83 -7.68
CA ASP A 366 7.90 -15.28 -7.24
C ASP A 366 6.74 -15.85 -8.07
N TRP A 367 6.98 -16.06 -9.37
CA TRP A 367 6.00 -16.67 -10.28
C TRP A 367 5.73 -18.14 -9.96
N PHE A 368 6.76 -18.90 -9.59
CA PHE A 368 6.57 -20.27 -9.12
C PHE A 368 5.73 -20.32 -7.83
N ALA A 369 6.05 -19.44 -6.88
CA ALA A 369 5.32 -19.34 -5.63
C ALA A 369 3.86 -18.86 -5.82
N LEU A 370 3.60 -18.02 -6.83
CA LEU A 370 2.24 -17.68 -7.26
C LEU A 370 1.52 -18.91 -7.83
N GLY A 371 2.18 -19.72 -8.67
CA GLY A 371 1.63 -21.00 -9.15
C GLY A 371 1.22 -21.94 -8.02
N CYS A 372 2.05 -22.07 -6.98
CA CYS A 372 1.71 -22.81 -5.77
C CYS A 372 0.48 -22.22 -5.05
N SER A 373 0.40 -20.89 -4.97
CA SER A 373 -0.69 -20.18 -4.30
C SER A 373 -2.02 -20.29 -5.05
N ILE A 374 -2.01 -20.23 -6.39
CA ILE A 374 -3.21 -20.47 -7.23
C ILE A 374 -3.73 -21.88 -7.00
N TYR A 375 -2.82 -22.87 -7.05
CA TYR A 375 -3.17 -24.26 -6.80
C TYR A 375 -3.83 -24.43 -5.43
N GLU A 376 -3.25 -23.82 -4.40
CA GLU A 376 -3.77 -23.90 -3.03
C GLU A 376 -5.09 -23.19 -2.83
N MET A 377 -5.28 -22.02 -3.47
CA MET A 377 -6.57 -21.34 -3.49
C MET A 377 -7.68 -22.22 -4.08
N ILE A 378 -7.37 -23.03 -5.10
CA ILE A 378 -8.37 -23.90 -5.76
C ILE A 378 -8.59 -25.21 -5.00
N ALA A 379 -7.51 -25.85 -4.52
CA ALA A 379 -7.54 -27.23 -4.02
C ALA A 379 -7.48 -27.34 -2.49
N GLY A 380 -7.20 -26.25 -1.76
CA GLY A 380 -7.04 -26.29 -0.31
C GLY A 380 -5.89 -27.19 0.16
N ARG A 381 -4.83 -27.27 -0.65
CA ARG A 381 -3.53 -27.93 -0.38
C ARG A 381 -2.49 -27.41 -1.38
N THR A 382 -1.20 -27.56 -1.11
CA THR A 382 -0.16 -27.17 -2.08
C THR A 382 0.03 -28.27 -3.15
N PRO A 383 0.73 -27.98 -4.27
CA PRO A 383 0.88 -28.96 -5.36
C PRO A 383 1.55 -30.27 -4.93
N PHE A 384 2.56 -30.18 -4.07
CA PHE A 384 3.46 -31.29 -3.70
C PHE A 384 3.28 -31.81 -2.27
N LYS A 385 2.31 -31.28 -1.52
CA LYS A 385 2.03 -31.69 -0.15
C LYS A 385 0.54 -31.55 0.16
N ASP A 386 -0.06 -32.64 0.65
CA ASP A 386 -1.48 -32.63 1.02
C ASP A 386 -1.71 -31.92 2.36
N PHE A 387 -2.95 -31.48 2.59
CA PHE A 387 -3.34 -30.79 3.80
C PHE A 387 -3.11 -31.67 5.03
N LYS A 388 -2.38 -31.13 6.01
CA LYS A 388 -1.95 -31.82 7.24
C LYS A 388 -1.10 -33.09 7.01
N GLU A 389 -0.59 -33.31 5.79
CA GLU A 389 0.36 -34.40 5.51
C GLU A 389 1.65 -34.20 6.31
N LYS A 390 2.08 -35.24 7.03
CA LYS A 390 3.34 -35.24 7.80
C LYS A 390 4.45 -35.85 6.96
N VAL A 391 5.15 -35.00 6.21
CA VAL A 391 6.33 -35.36 5.40
C VAL A 391 7.54 -34.53 5.78
N SER A 392 8.73 -35.09 5.58
CA SER A 392 9.99 -34.39 5.82
C SER A 392 10.17 -33.24 4.82
N LYS A 393 10.99 -32.26 5.19
CA LYS A 393 11.34 -31.14 4.28
C LYS A 393 12.05 -31.65 3.03
N ASP A 394 12.87 -32.70 3.17
CA ASP A 394 13.61 -33.29 2.06
C ASP A 394 12.69 -34.03 1.09
N GLU A 395 11.63 -34.68 1.58
CA GLU A 395 10.64 -35.29 0.69
C GLU A 395 9.84 -34.22 -0.07
N VAL A 396 9.41 -33.14 0.60
CA VAL A 396 8.75 -32.02 -0.11
C VAL A 396 9.71 -31.42 -1.16
N LYS A 397 11.00 -31.25 -0.81
CA LYS A 397 12.02 -30.80 -1.76
C LYS A 397 12.12 -31.74 -2.97
N ARG A 398 12.22 -33.05 -2.75
CA ARG A 398 12.28 -34.06 -3.81
C ARG A 398 11.07 -33.96 -4.73
N ARG A 399 9.85 -33.96 -4.17
CA ARG A 399 8.61 -33.81 -4.94
C ARG A 399 8.56 -32.51 -5.74
N THR A 400 8.96 -31.39 -5.14
CA THR A 400 9.04 -30.10 -5.86
C THR A 400 10.02 -30.15 -7.03
N LEU A 401 11.10 -30.93 -6.95
CA LEU A 401 12.12 -31.03 -8.01
C LEU A 401 11.78 -32.05 -9.09
N GLU A 402 11.15 -33.17 -8.73
CA GLU A 402 11.05 -34.38 -9.56
C GLU A 402 9.62 -34.71 -9.98
N ASP A 403 8.62 -34.42 -9.15
CA ASP A 403 7.25 -34.83 -9.40
C ASP A 403 6.49 -33.77 -10.20
N GLU A 404 5.58 -34.23 -11.06
CA GLU A 404 4.59 -33.39 -11.74
C GLU A 404 3.38 -33.15 -10.82
N GLU A 405 2.82 -31.95 -10.87
CA GLU A 405 1.60 -31.62 -10.15
C GLU A 405 0.37 -32.35 -10.71
N THR A 406 -0.53 -32.78 -9.82
CA THR A 406 -1.76 -33.48 -10.18
C THR A 406 -2.98 -32.61 -9.93
N TYR A 407 -3.98 -32.62 -10.82
CA TYR A 407 -5.17 -31.77 -10.74
C TYR A 407 -6.43 -32.58 -10.44
N LEU A 408 -6.48 -33.18 -9.26
CA LEU A 408 -7.58 -34.08 -8.86
C LEU A 408 -8.82 -33.34 -8.31
N HIS A 409 -8.68 -32.06 -7.93
CA HIS A 409 -9.78 -31.29 -7.37
C HIS A 409 -10.76 -30.85 -8.48
N GLY A 410 -12.06 -31.00 -8.25
CA GLY A 410 -13.10 -30.74 -9.27
C GLY A 410 -13.20 -29.28 -9.73
N ASN A 411 -12.67 -28.33 -8.95
CA ASN A 411 -12.75 -26.89 -9.26
C ASN A 411 -11.69 -26.41 -10.27
N PHE A 412 -10.76 -27.27 -10.70
CA PHE A 412 -9.78 -26.89 -11.72
C PHE A 412 -10.43 -26.85 -13.11
N THR A 413 -10.58 -25.66 -13.68
CA THR A 413 -10.87 -25.43 -15.10
C THR A 413 -9.64 -25.65 -15.96
N ASP A 414 -9.82 -25.79 -17.28
CA ASP A 414 -8.69 -25.94 -18.21
C ASP A 414 -7.75 -24.74 -18.18
N GLU A 415 -8.28 -23.50 -18.11
CA GLU A 415 -7.45 -22.30 -18.00
C GLU A 415 -6.69 -22.23 -16.67
N SER A 416 -7.28 -22.72 -15.56
CA SER A 416 -6.61 -22.74 -14.26
C SER A 416 -5.52 -23.81 -14.18
N LYS A 417 -5.71 -24.96 -14.84
CA LYS A 417 -4.67 -25.98 -14.98
C LYS A 417 -3.51 -25.45 -15.81
N ASP A 418 -3.81 -24.82 -16.94
CA ASP A 418 -2.81 -24.30 -17.87
C ASP A 418 -1.93 -23.24 -17.19
N ILE A 419 -2.53 -22.23 -16.54
CA ILE A 419 -1.75 -21.20 -15.85
C ILE A 419 -0.90 -21.77 -14.70
N CYS A 420 -1.43 -22.75 -13.95
CA CYS A 420 -0.66 -23.42 -12.90
C CYS A 420 0.54 -24.17 -13.49
N LYS A 421 0.36 -24.93 -14.58
CA LYS A 421 1.45 -25.65 -15.26
C LYS A 421 2.54 -24.69 -15.71
N LEU A 422 2.15 -23.59 -16.34
CA LEU A 422 3.10 -22.59 -16.84
C LEU A 422 3.85 -21.87 -15.71
N PHE A 423 3.21 -21.56 -14.59
CA PHE A 423 3.92 -21.00 -13.42
C PHE A 423 4.77 -22.03 -12.66
N LEU A 424 4.33 -23.28 -12.60
CA LEU A 424 5.02 -24.37 -11.90
C LEU A 424 6.10 -25.07 -12.74
N ALA A 425 6.35 -24.59 -13.97
CA ALA A 425 7.41 -25.07 -14.83
C ALA A 425 8.75 -25.10 -14.06
N LYS A 426 9.39 -26.27 -14.06
CA LYS A 426 10.60 -26.49 -13.25
C LYS A 426 11.82 -25.74 -13.79
N LYS A 427 11.86 -25.58 -15.12
CA LYS A 427 12.85 -24.76 -15.83
C LYS A 427 12.38 -23.31 -15.86
N ILE A 428 13.31 -22.37 -15.74
CA ILE A 428 12.97 -20.94 -15.65
C ILE A 428 12.50 -20.41 -17.01
N GLU A 429 13.13 -20.88 -18.10
CA GLU A 429 12.85 -20.48 -19.48
C GLU A 429 11.44 -20.86 -19.95
N ASP A 430 10.87 -21.93 -19.40
CA ASP A 430 9.52 -22.41 -19.69
C ASP A 430 8.47 -21.76 -18.77
N ARG A 431 8.91 -20.99 -17.76
CA ARG A 431 8.05 -20.46 -16.71
C ARG A 431 7.39 -19.15 -17.15
N LEU A 432 6.06 -19.06 -16.95
CA LEU A 432 5.33 -17.82 -17.16
C LEU A 432 5.84 -16.72 -16.21
N GLY A 433 5.96 -15.50 -16.74
CA GLY A 433 6.57 -14.37 -16.05
C GLY A 433 7.78 -13.76 -16.79
N CYS A 434 8.37 -14.48 -17.75
CA CYS A 434 9.29 -13.87 -18.74
C CYS A 434 8.54 -13.01 -19.78
N ASN A 435 7.31 -13.40 -20.11
CA ASN A 435 6.33 -12.60 -20.85
C ASN A 435 5.27 -12.08 -19.87
N ASP A 436 4.54 -11.03 -20.26
CA ASP A 436 3.48 -10.42 -19.43
C ASP A 436 2.39 -11.46 -19.06
N PRO A 437 2.32 -11.90 -17.78
CA PRO A 437 1.37 -12.93 -17.35
C PRO A 437 -0.09 -12.50 -17.47
N ARG A 438 -0.34 -11.18 -17.52
CA ARG A 438 -1.69 -10.60 -17.62
C ARG A 438 -2.40 -10.96 -18.92
N LYS A 439 -1.66 -11.41 -19.95
CA LYS A 439 -2.20 -11.82 -21.26
C LYS A 439 -2.79 -13.24 -21.28
N HIS A 440 -2.62 -14.01 -20.21
CA HIS A 440 -3.10 -15.38 -20.15
C HIS A 440 -4.65 -15.44 -20.14
N SER A 441 -5.23 -16.46 -20.79
CA SER A 441 -6.70 -16.65 -20.90
C SER A 441 -7.41 -16.77 -19.55
N PHE A 442 -6.70 -17.21 -18.52
CA PHE A 442 -7.15 -17.21 -17.12
C PHE A 442 -7.63 -15.83 -16.65
N PHE A 443 -7.07 -14.74 -17.18
CA PHE A 443 -7.46 -13.37 -16.82
C PHE A 443 -8.44 -12.73 -17.82
N LYS A 444 -9.07 -13.49 -18.70
CA LYS A 444 -9.96 -12.95 -19.76
C LYS A 444 -11.11 -12.07 -19.24
N SER A 445 -11.53 -12.25 -17.99
CA SER A 445 -12.58 -11.47 -17.32
C SER A 445 -12.06 -10.22 -16.60
N ILE A 446 -10.75 -9.99 -16.56
CA ILE A 446 -10.12 -8.91 -15.79
C ILE A 446 -9.62 -7.81 -16.73
N ASN A 447 -10.18 -6.61 -16.59
CA ASN A 447 -9.58 -5.40 -17.15
C ASN A 447 -8.50 -4.90 -16.17
N PHE A 448 -7.22 -5.10 -16.53
CA PHE A 448 -6.11 -4.73 -15.66
C PHE A 448 -5.97 -3.22 -15.43
N GLN A 449 -6.27 -2.37 -16.41
CA GLN A 449 -6.20 -0.90 -16.22
C GLN A 449 -7.21 -0.46 -15.16
N ARG A 450 -8.44 -0.98 -15.22
CA ARG A 450 -9.48 -0.71 -14.22
C ARG A 450 -9.13 -1.33 -12.87
N LEU A 451 -8.58 -2.55 -12.84
CA LEU A 451 -8.11 -3.19 -11.60
C LEU A 451 -7.00 -2.35 -10.95
N GLU A 452 -6.03 -1.91 -11.74
CA GLU A 452 -4.93 -1.01 -11.38
C GLU A 452 -5.39 0.41 -11.05
N ALA A 453 -6.64 0.79 -11.34
CA ALA A 453 -7.28 2.01 -10.84
C ALA A 453 -8.20 1.78 -9.62
N GLY A 454 -8.46 0.53 -9.22
CA GLY A 454 -9.38 0.20 -8.13
C GLY A 454 -10.86 0.31 -8.51
N LEU A 455 -11.18 0.17 -9.81
CA LEU A 455 -12.52 0.28 -10.39
C LEU A 455 -13.17 -1.07 -10.70
N VAL A 456 -12.60 -2.16 -10.18
CA VAL A 456 -13.15 -3.52 -10.32
C VAL A 456 -13.64 -3.96 -8.95
N ASP A 457 -14.93 -4.24 -8.83
CA ASP A 457 -15.54 -4.63 -7.58
C ASP A 457 -15.03 -6.02 -7.12
N PRO A 458 -14.63 -6.17 -5.85
CA PRO A 458 -14.21 -7.45 -5.32
C PRO A 458 -15.37 -8.46 -5.30
N PRO A 459 -15.14 -9.73 -5.71
CA PRO A 459 -16.17 -10.78 -5.69
C PRO A 459 -16.55 -11.22 -4.27
N PHE A 460 -15.81 -10.79 -3.25
CA PHE A 460 -16.07 -11.09 -1.85
C PHE A 460 -15.68 -9.89 -0.99
N VAL A 461 -16.59 -9.47 -0.11
CA VAL A 461 -16.37 -8.39 0.86
C VAL A 461 -16.41 -8.98 2.28
N PRO A 462 -15.35 -8.83 3.09
CA PRO A 462 -15.34 -9.28 4.48
C PRO A 462 -16.45 -8.60 5.32
N ASN A 463 -16.99 -9.31 6.31
CA ASN A 463 -18.00 -8.75 7.20
C ASN A 463 -17.37 -7.69 8.13
N PRO A 464 -17.83 -6.42 8.12
CA PRO A 464 -17.24 -5.35 8.93
C PRO A 464 -17.41 -5.56 10.44
N ALA A 465 -18.38 -6.36 10.87
CA ALA A 465 -18.59 -6.70 12.28
C ALA A 465 -17.68 -7.84 12.77
N THR A 466 -16.98 -8.53 11.87
CA THR A 466 -16.09 -9.64 12.19
C THR A 466 -14.66 -9.14 12.34
N VAL A 467 -13.96 -9.69 13.32
CA VAL A 467 -12.51 -9.49 13.50
C VAL A 467 -11.80 -10.74 13.00
N TYR A 468 -11.20 -10.65 11.82
CA TYR A 468 -10.50 -11.74 11.15
C TYR A 468 -9.08 -11.94 11.71
N CYS A 469 -8.95 -12.09 13.03
CA CYS A 469 -7.70 -12.41 13.70
C CYS A 469 -7.93 -13.45 14.81
N LYS A 470 -6.85 -14.07 15.27
CA LYS A 470 -6.92 -15.00 16.42
C LYS A 470 -7.35 -14.25 17.68
N ASP A 471 -7.99 -14.98 18.60
CA ASP A 471 -8.29 -14.46 19.92
C ASP A 471 -7.02 -14.13 20.69
N LEU A 472 -7.05 -13.09 21.52
CA LEU A 472 -5.89 -12.64 22.30
C LEU A 472 -5.28 -13.76 23.16
N GLY A 473 -6.12 -14.69 23.66
CA GLY A 473 -5.67 -15.84 24.44
C GLY A 473 -4.87 -16.88 23.63
N ASP A 474 -5.08 -16.96 22.32
CA ASP A 474 -4.36 -17.88 21.42
C ASP A 474 -3.07 -17.28 20.87
N ILE A 475 -2.83 -15.99 21.14
CA ILE A 475 -1.65 -15.26 20.71
C ILE A 475 -0.55 -15.44 21.76
N ALA A 476 0.28 -16.48 21.58
CA ALA A 476 1.33 -16.89 22.51
C ALA A 476 2.20 -15.74 23.03
N ASP A 477 2.48 -15.72 24.34
CA ASP A 477 3.31 -14.68 24.94
C ASP A 477 4.80 -14.82 24.66
N PHE A 478 5.43 -13.64 24.66
CA PHE A 478 6.84 -13.48 24.38
C PHE A 478 7.65 -13.62 25.67
N SER A 479 8.54 -14.62 25.76
CA SER A 479 9.47 -14.75 26.89
C SER A 479 10.44 -13.56 26.95
N GLU A 480 10.56 -12.86 28.09
CA GLU A 480 11.47 -11.72 28.23
C GLU A 480 12.91 -12.02 27.75
N VAL A 481 13.50 -11.07 27.02
CA VAL A 481 14.92 -11.15 26.63
C VAL A 481 15.78 -10.52 27.72
N ARG A 482 16.46 -11.36 28.50
CA ARG A 482 17.41 -10.96 29.54
C ARG A 482 18.85 -11.01 29.04
N GLY A 483 19.74 -10.25 29.68
CA GLY A 483 21.19 -10.26 29.38
C GLY A 483 21.60 -9.60 28.06
N ILE A 484 20.73 -8.78 27.47
CA ILE A 484 21.03 -8.01 26.26
C ILE A 484 20.92 -6.53 26.58
N ASP A 485 22.04 -5.83 26.44
CA ASP A 485 22.14 -4.38 26.58
C ASP A 485 22.26 -3.70 25.22
N ILE A 486 21.60 -2.54 25.10
CA ILE A 486 21.59 -1.71 23.89
C ILE A 486 22.69 -0.65 24.03
N ASP A 487 23.72 -0.76 23.21
CA ASP A 487 24.88 0.13 23.22
C ASP A 487 24.68 1.36 22.31
N GLU A 488 25.66 2.26 22.23
CA GLU A 488 25.57 3.47 21.41
C GLU A 488 25.52 3.19 19.90
N LYS A 489 26.12 2.08 19.44
CA LYS A 489 26.08 1.70 18.02
C LYS A 489 24.65 1.26 17.66
N ASP A 490 24.00 0.52 18.53
CA ASP A 490 22.60 0.13 18.38
C ASP A 490 21.68 1.36 18.37
N LYS A 491 21.88 2.29 19.32
CA LYS A 491 21.09 3.54 19.37
C LYS A 491 21.24 4.35 18.08
N LYS A 492 22.46 4.44 17.54
CA LYS A 492 22.70 5.12 16.26
C LYS A 492 22.01 4.41 15.10
N PHE A 493 21.97 3.08 15.12
CA PHE A 493 21.25 2.28 14.12
C PHE A 493 19.73 2.55 14.19
N TYR A 494 19.12 2.46 15.37
CA TYR A 494 17.68 2.66 15.51
C TYR A 494 17.22 4.10 15.25
N LYS A 495 18.09 5.09 15.49
CA LYS A 495 17.85 6.48 15.05
C LYS A 495 17.81 6.62 13.52
N LYS A 496 18.60 5.85 12.77
CA LYS A 496 18.54 5.84 11.29
C LYS A 496 17.28 5.15 10.77
N PHE A 497 16.76 4.19 11.52
CA PHE A 497 15.51 3.51 11.19
C PHE A 497 14.31 4.45 11.29
N ALA A 498 14.29 5.32 12.29
CA ALA A 498 13.19 6.24 12.57
C ALA A 498 13.17 7.46 11.62
N THR A 499 12.78 7.26 10.36
CA THR A 499 12.68 8.30 9.33
C THR A 499 11.43 9.18 9.44
N GLY A 500 10.49 8.86 10.33
CA GLY A 500 9.28 9.65 10.54
C GLY A 500 8.17 9.26 9.56
N SER A 501 7.53 10.24 8.93
CA SER A 501 6.47 10.03 7.95
C SER A 501 7.03 9.65 6.58
N VAL A 502 6.32 8.78 5.86
CA VAL A 502 6.58 8.48 4.45
C VAL A 502 5.71 9.42 3.60
N PRO A 503 6.30 10.19 2.65
CA PRO A 503 5.61 11.32 2.03
C PRO A 503 4.26 11.01 1.37
N ILE A 504 4.20 10.03 0.46
CA ILE A 504 2.98 9.80 -0.33
C ILE A 504 1.82 9.34 0.56
N PRO A 505 1.94 8.25 1.37
CA PRO A 505 0.83 7.80 2.20
C PRO A 505 0.41 8.82 3.26
N TRP A 506 1.36 9.60 3.79
CA TRP A 506 1.06 10.68 4.73
C TRP A 506 0.23 11.79 4.06
N GLN A 507 0.59 12.19 2.83
CA GLN A 507 -0.16 13.20 2.08
C GLN A 507 -1.58 12.73 1.74
N GLU A 508 -1.74 11.47 1.33
CA GLU A 508 -3.06 10.86 1.12
C GLU A 508 -3.91 10.93 2.39
N GLU A 509 -3.34 10.55 3.54
CA GLU A 509 -4.03 10.64 4.83
C GLU A 509 -4.48 12.06 5.18
N MET A 510 -3.63 13.08 4.97
CA MET A 510 -3.99 14.47 5.26
C MET A 510 -5.14 14.93 4.38
N ILE A 511 -5.21 14.46 3.13
CA ILE A 511 -6.28 14.77 2.18
C ILE A 511 -7.58 14.03 2.56
N GLU A 512 -7.52 12.71 2.73
CA GLU A 512 -8.67 11.85 3.04
C GLU A 512 -9.35 12.24 4.36
N SER A 513 -8.56 12.62 5.37
CA SER A 513 -9.08 13.04 6.68
C SER A 513 -9.67 14.45 6.71
N GLY A 514 -9.66 15.17 5.58
CA GLY A 514 -10.11 16.55 5.46
C GLY A 514 -9.20 17.59 6.13
N LEU A 515 -8.10 17.17 6.79
CA LEU A 515 -7.18 18.08 7.45
C LEU A 515 -6.51 19.03 6.45
N PHE A 516 -6.26 18.55 5.23
CA PHE A 516 -5.74 19.38 4.14
C PHE A 516 -6.63 20.59 3.86
N GLU A 517 -7.94 20.38 3.67
CA GLU A 517 -8.84 21.50 3.39
C GLU A 517 -9.01 22.39 4.63
N GLU A 518 -9.10 21.81 5.82
CA GLU A 518 -9.21 22.57 7.06
C GLU A 518 -8.02 23.54 7.25
N LEU A 519 -6.78 23.08 7.10
CA LEU A 519 -5.60 23.92 7.33
C LEU A 519 -5.33 24.92 6.20
N ASN A 520 -5.93 24.75 5.03
CA ASN A 520 -5.82 25.69 3.92
C ASN A 520 -7.02 26.67 3.83
N ASP A 521 -8.05 26.51 4.66
CA ASP A 521 -9.22 27.41 4.69
C ASP A 521 -8.82 28.82 5.20
N PRO A 522 -8.95 29.87 4.36
CA PRO A 522 -8.65 31.25 4.77
C PRO A 522 -9.55 31.78 5.90
N ALA A 523 -10.75 31.22 6.09
CA ALA A 523 -11.70 31.62 7.11
C ALA A 523 -11.37 31.01 8.50
N ARG A 524 -10.41 30.08 8.57
CA ARG A 524 -10.04 29.39 9.80
C ARG A 524 -9.38 30.35 10.79
N ARG A 525 -10.03 30.52 11.96
CA ARG A 525 -9.48 31.29 13.07
C ARG A 525 -8.49 30.44 13.86
N GLU A 526 -7.21 30.76 13.75
CA GLU A 526 -6.17 30.15 14.59
C GLU A 526 -6.40 30.47 16.07
N SER A 527 -6.35 29.45 16.93
CA SER A 527 -6.28 29.71 18.37
C SER A 527 -4.86 30.16 18.72
N LYS A 528 -4.70 31.23 19.53
CA LYS A 528 -3.40 31.80 19.98
C LYS A 528 -2.59 30.86 20.91
N ALA A 529 -2.70 29.54 20.76
CA ALA A 529 -1.79 28.58 21.39
C ALA A 529 -0.63 28.33 20.42
N GLY A 530 0.39 29.21 20.52
CA GLY A 530 1.52 29.23 19.59
C GLY A 530 2.32 27.93 19.53
N PHE A 531 2.96 27.73 18.38
CA PHE A 531 4.11 26.85 18.20
C PHE A 531 5.12 27.08 19.35
N SER A 532 5.39 26.05 20.15
CA SER A 532 6.55 26.09 21.04
C SER A 532 7.79 25.65 20.26
N ALA A 533 8.90 26.35 20.44
CA ALA A 533 10.18 26.16 19.74
C ALA A 533 10.87 24.79 19.95
N ASN A 534 10.17 23.79 20.50
CA ASN A 534 10.66 22.43 20.76
C ASN A 534 10.08 21.36 19.80
N GLY A 535 9.53 21.75 18.63
CA GLY A 535 9.05 20.78 17.63
C GLY A 535 7.90 19.88 18.10
N MET A 536 7.24 20.28 19.19
CA MET A 536 6.04 19.65 19.69
C MET A 536 4.93 20.70 19.70
N CYS A 537 3.86 20.44 18.95
CA CYS A 537 2.54 20.88 19.35
C CYS A 537 2.42 20.58 20.86
N GLN A 538 2.01 21.53 21.70
CA GLN A 538 1.96 21.32 23.15
C GLN A 538 1.02 20.15 23.51
N TYR A 539 1.53 18.91 23.49
CA TYR A 539 0.92 17.75 24.12
C TYR A 539 1.25 17.71 25.63
N SER A 540 1.95 18.72 26.13
CA SER A 540 2.36 18.88 27.53
C SER A 540 1.42 19.82 28.28
N LYS A 541 0.19 19.38 28.56
CA LYS A 541 -0.64 19.86 29.68
C LYS A 541 -1.92 19.02 29.86
N PHE A 542 -1.79 17.70 29.92
CA PHE A 542 -2.72 16.88 30.71
C PHE A 542 -1.89 15.88 31.51
N THR A 543 -1.66 16.25 32.77
CA THR A 543 -0.97 15.45 33.77
C THR A 543 -1.76 14.18 34.07
N GLY A 544 -1.11 13.04 33.86
CA GLY A 544 -1.17 11.86 34.74
C GLY A 544 -2.52 11.19 34.94
N ARG A 545 -2.83 10.19 34.10
CA ARG A 545 -3.19 8.85 34.57
C ARG A 545 -2.59 7.80 33.63
N VAL A 546 -1.69 7.01 34.19
CA VAL A 546 -1.22 5.74 33.64
C VAL A 546 -2.41 4.77 33.64
N CYS A 547 -2.56 4.02 32.55
CA CYS A 547 -3.39 2.81 32.37
C CYS A 547 -4.69 2.71 33.18
N VAL A 548 -5.82 2.96 32.53
CA VAL A 548 -6.99 2.05 32.61
C VAL A 548 -7.59 1.97 31.20
N CYS A 549 -7.50 0.78 30.62
CA CYS A 549 -8.03 0.42 29.31
C CYS A 549 -9.56 0.51 29.29
N ALA A 550 -10.10 0.98 28.16
CA ALA A 550 -11.39 0.63 27.54
C ALA A 550 -12.72 0.76 28.34
N CYS A 551 -12.73 0.91 29.66
CA CYS A 551 -13.96 1.07 30.45
C CYS A 551 -14.50 2.49 30.43
N ASP A 552 -13.65 3.52 30.34
CA ASP A 552 -14.11 4.92 30.42
C ASP A 552 -14.83 5.42 29.14
N TYR A 553 -14.70 4.69 28.03
CA TYR A 553 -15.41 5.00 26.77
C TYR A 553 -16.84 4.41 26.74
N LEU A 554 -17.16 3.46 27.63
CA LEU A 554 -18.43 2.71 27.63
C LEU A 554 -19.51 3.28 28.57
N ASN A 555 -19.24 4.37 29.29
CA ASN A 555 -20.16 4.91 30.30
C ASN A 555 -21.10 6.02 29.80
N SER A 556 -21.21 6.27 28.49
CA SER A 556 -22.11 7.33 28.01
C SER A 556 -23.34 6.89 27.21
N GLU A 557 -23.38 5.76 26.49
CA GLU A 557 -24.60 5.37 25.76
C GLU A 557 -24.70 3.86 25.50
N LEU A 558 -25.50 3.14 26.30
CA LEU A 558 -26.08 1.84 25.92
C LEU A 558 -27.44 1.65 26.61
N PRO A 559 -28.56 1.55 25.86
CA PRO A 559 -29.65 0.66 26.20
C PRO A 559 -29.60 -0.59 25.30
N ASN A 560 -29.53 -1.76 25.94
CA ASN A 560 -29.96 -3.07 25.46
C ASN A 560 -29.53 -3.54 24.05
N LEU A 561 -28.45 -4.32 23.98
CA LEU A 561 -28.29 -5.35 22.95
C LEU A 561 -27.97 -6.70 23.61
N ALA A 562 -28.91 -7.63 23.46
CA ALA A 562 -28.84 -8.98 23.99
C ALA A 562 -27.71 -9.77 23.34
N VAL A 563 -26.95 -10.49 24.17
CA VAL A 563 -25.90 -11.42 23.75
C VAL A 563 -26.57 -12.72 23.29
N VAL A 564 -26.40 -13.08 22.01
CA VAL A 564 -26.62 -14.46 21.55
C VAL A 564 -25.24 -15.10 21.40
N SER A 565 -25.01 -16.15 22.18
CA SER A 565 -23.79 -16.96 22.18
C SER A 565 -23.85 -17.99 21.04
N PHE A 566 -22.78 -18.10 20.25
CA PHE A 566 -22.42 -19.31 19.51
C PHE A 566 -20.92 -19.56 19.64
#